data_AF-A0A662IIP6-F1
#
_entry.id   AF-A0A662IIP6-F1
#
_cell.length_a   1.000
_cell.length_b   1.000
_cell.length_c   1.000
_cell.angle_alpha   90.00
_cell.angle_beta   90.00
_cell.angle_gamma   90.00
#
_symmetry.space_group_name_H-M   'P 1'
#
loop_
_entity.id
_entity.type
_entity.pdbx_description
1 polymer ?
#
loop_
_entity_poly.entity_id
_entity_poly.type
_entity_poly.pdbx_seq_one_letter_code
_entity_poly.pdbx_strand_id
1 'polypeptide(L)'
;MIEGFIGALLGGLISGLIHWLLYKRKESEEVRKRHFEELKQKCIKPLIEELSKLKESFDISENTSFDYYLEASQRDIKWWDCYSLKQRVEDELLYEDLRNHFKDLYNELEHIEKHIVKELYPKYVKLMGELVLVVRNEIAKELSKLPSKISDKEALTAIIMMVLGKGKGDWPNIYMKLKKYGLLDRLQLIASRISEHERALELLKTREDALSKLNRAKRHLLEILHLQKLRGKCPYCRS
;
A
#
# COMPACT_ATOMS: atom_id res chain seq x y z
N MET A 1 -7.50 35.00 65.48
CA MET A 1 -6.13 34.48 65.24
C MET A 1 -6.14 32.99 64.83
N ILE A 2 -6.99 32.15 65.42
CA ILE A 2 -7.13 30.71 65.08
C ILE A 2 -7.71 30.48 63.66
N GLU A 3 -8.65 31.32 63.22
CA GLU A 3 -9.28 31.20 61.89
C GLU A 3 -8.31 31.44 60.72
N GLY A 4 -7.36 32.37 60.86
CA GLY A 4 -6.35 32.64 59.83
C GLY A 4 -5.31 31.53 59.67
N PHE A 5 -4.99 30.82 60.77
CA PHE A 5 -4.07 29.67 60.75
C PHE A 5 -4.70 28.44 60.09
N ILE A 6 -5.98 28.18 60.38
CA ILE A 6 -6.77 27.12 59.74
C ILE A 6 -6.94 27.40 58.23
N GLY A 7 -7.19 28.66 57.86
CA GLY A 7 -7.27 29.08 56.45
C GLY A 7 -5.97 28.89 55.67
N ALA A 8 -4.82 29.19 56.27
CA ALA A 8 -3.50 29.00 55.65
C ALA A 8 -3.14 27.51 55.48
N LEU A 9 -3.48 26.66 56.46
CA LEU A 9 -3.27 25.21 56.40
C LEU A 9 -4.15 24.55 55.32
N LEU A 10 -5.44 24.92 55.25
CA LEU A 10 -6.35 24.44 54.21
C LEU A 10 -5.94 24.94 52.82
N GLY A 11 -5.52 26.19 52.70
CA GLY A 11 -4.97 26.75 51.46
C GLY A 11 -3.71 26.03 50.98
N GLY A 12 -2.79 25.70 51.90
CA GLY A 12 -1.59 24.93 51.60
C GLY A 12 -1.88 23.49 51.13
N LEU A 13 -2.83 22.80 51.77
CA LEU A 13 -3.26 21.45 51.39
C LEU A 13 -3.95 21.44 50.02
N ILE A 14 -4.85 22.39 49.76
CA ILE A 14 -5.53 22.52 48.46
C ILE A 14 -4.51 22.85 47.36
N SER A 15 -3.59 23.78 47.61
CA SER A 15 -2.53 24.12 46.66
C SER A 15 -1.60 22.92 46.37
N GLY A 16 -1.25 22.14 47.40
CA GLY A 16 -0.46 20.92 47.25
C GLY A 16 -1.17 19.84 46.42
N LEU A 17 -2.46 19.61 46.69
CA LEU A 17 -3.31 18.70 45.91
C LEU A 17 -3.44 19.13 44.45
N ILE A 18 -3.70 20.41 44.19
CA ILE A 18 -3.76 20.97 42.83
C ILE A 18 -2.42 20.80 42.12
N HIS A 19 -1.31 21.10 42.78
CA HIS A 19 0.02 20.95 42.19
C HIS A 19 0.33 19.49 41.84
N TRP A 20 -0.01 18.55 42.74
CA TRP A 20 0.14 17.12 42.49
C TRP A 20 -0.72 16.64 41.31
N LEU A 21 -1.98 17.07 41.22
CA LEU A 21 -2.87 16.76 40.10
C LEU A 21 -2.33 17.32 38.77
N LEU A 22 -1.83 18.56 38.77
CA LEU A 22 -1.21 19.18 37.60
C LEU A 22 0.07 18.43 37.18
N TYR A 23 0.89 18.03 38.14
CA TYR A 23 2.09 17.23 37.90
C TYR A 23 1.73 15.88 37.25
N LYS A 24 0.74 15.15 37.82
CA LYS A 24 0.28 13.87 37.28
C LYS A 24 -0.30 13.99 35.88
N ARG A 25 -1.07 15.05 35.62
CA ARG A 25 -1.57 15.34 34.28
C ARG A 25 -0.43 15.59 33.29
N LYS A 26 0.58 16.37 33.68
CA LYS A 26 1.75 16.63 32.83
C LYS A 26 2.54 15.36 32.52
N GLU A 27 2.78 14.52 33.52
CA GLU A 27 3.45 13.21 33.36
C GLU A 27 2.68 12.33 32.35
N SER A 28 1.36 12.24 32.47
CA SER A 28 0.52 11.50 31.53
C SER A 28 0.57 12.08 30.11
N GLU A 29 0.54 13.41 29.96
CA GLU A 29 0.65 14.06 28.65
C GLU A 29 2.01 13.80 27.99
N GLU A 30 3.10 13.78 28.77
CA GLU A 30 4.45 13.48 28.27
C GLU A 30 4.60 12.02 27.82
N VAL A 31 4.09 11.06 28.61
CA VAL A 31 4.10 9.63 28.23
C VAL A 31 3.28 9.42 26.96
N ARG A 32 2.09 10.02 26.88
CA ARG A 32 1.23 9.93 25.70
C ARG A 32 1.90 10.54 24.46
N LYS A 33 2.59 11.66 24.61
CA LYS A 33 3.34 12.28 23.52
C LYS A 33 4.46 11.36 23.03
N ARG A 34 5.23 10.77 23.96
CA ARG A 34 6.30 9.83 23.62
C ARG A 34 5.78 8.59 22.90
N HIS A 35 4.74 7.96 23.46
CA HIS A 35 4.08 6.80 22.83
C HIS A 35 3.57 7.14 21.42
N PHE A 36 2.99 8.32 21.23
CA PHE A 36 2.54 8.71 19.90
C PHE A 36 3.67 8.90 18.91
N GLU A 37 4.77 9.53 19.33
CA GLU A 37 5.95 9.67 18.47
C GLU A 37 6.56 8.31 18.13
N GLU A 38 6.62 7.37 19.08
CA GLU A 38 7.04 5.99 18.80
C GLU A 38 6.11 5.31 17.80
N LEU A 39 4.80 5.40 18.00
CA LEU A 39 3.80 4.87 17.07
C LEU A 39 3.98 5.42 15.66
N LYS A 40 4.24 6.73 15.53
CA LYS A 40 4.49 7.36 14.23
C LYS A 40 5.77 6.84 13.57
N GLN A 41 6.89 6.78 14.29
CA GLN A 41 8.17 6.41 13.72
C GLN A 41 8.26 4.92 13.42
N LYS A 42 7.86 4.07 14.37
CA LYS A 42 8.12 2.63 14.35
C LYS A 42 6.99 1.80 13.76
N CYS A 43 5.81 2.39 13.59
CA CYS A 43 4.63 1.69 13.05
C CYS A 43 4.06 2.40 11.82
N ILE A 44 3.58 3.65 11.97
CA ILE A 44 2.86 4.35 10.88
C ILE A 44 3.76 4.58 9.65
N LYS A 45 4.99 5.07 9.84
CA LYS A 45 5.94 5.29 8.72
C LYS A 45 6.29 3.98 7.99
N PRO A 46 6.72 2.90 8.67
CA PRO A 46 6.92 1.60 8.02
C PRO A 46 5.70 1.10 7.25
N LEU A 47 4.49 1.26 7.81
CA LEU A 47 3.27 0.88 7.10
C LEU A 47 3.06 1.68 5.82
N ILE A 48 3.36 2.99 5.80
CA ILE A 48 3.25 3.81 4.60
C ILE A 48 4.21 3.32 3.49
N GLU A 49 5.43 2.98 3.86
CA GLU A 49 6.42 2.42 2.94
C GLU A 49 5.96 1.06 2.43
N GLU A 50 5.48 0.20 3.32
CA GLU A 50 5.00 -1.13 2.99
C GLU A 50 3.78 -1.10 2.07
N LEU A 51 2.80 -0.23 2.31
CA LEU A 51 1.68 -0.03 1.40
C LEU A 51 2.13 0.49 0.03
N SER A 52 3.25 1.21 -0.05
CA SER A 52 3.82 1.65 -1.33
C SER A 52 4.42 0.47 -2.09
N LYS A 53 5.16 -0.42 -1.42
CA LYS A 53 5.69 -1.67 -2.02
C LYS A 53 4.57 -2.61 -2.46
N LEU A 54 3.50 -2.74 -1.67
CA LEU A 54 2.32 -3.51 -2.07
C LEU A 54 1.68 -2.94 -3.34
N LYS A 55 1.56 -1.61 -3.46
CA LYS A 55 1.04 -0.99 -4.69
C LYS A 55 1.92 -1.30 -5.90
N GLU A 56 3.24 -1.24 -5.75
CA GLU A 56 4.20 -1.57 -6.81
C GLU A 56 4.03 -3.01 -7.32
N SER A 57 3.58 -3.93 -6.46
CA SER A 57 3.29 -5.31 -6.85
C SER A 57 2.15 -5.43 -7.88
N PHE A 58 1.24 -4.45 -7.94
CA PHE A 58 0.17 -4.34 -8.94
C PHE A 58 0.55 -3.46 -10.15
N ASP A 59 1.82 -3.08 -10.27
CA ASP A 59 2.31 -2.27 -11.38
C ASP A 59 3.31 -3.03 -12.26
N ILE A 60 3.53 -2.50 -13.47
CA ILE A 60 4.52 -3.02 -14.41
C ILE A 60 5.39 -1.88 -14.93
N SER A 61 6.61 -2.22 -15.35
CA SER A 61 7.58 -1.33 -15.96
C SER A 61 8.14 -1.96 -17.25
N GLU A 62 8.93 -1.20 -18.01
CA GLU A 62 9.62 -1.74 -19.19
C GLU A 62 10.47 -2.98 -18.91
N ASN A 63 10.97 -3.09 -17.67
CA ASN A 63 11.86 -4.16 -17.25
C ASN A 63 11.11 -5.37 -16.72
N THR A 64 9.77 -5.32 -16.59
CA THR A 64 8.97 -6.42 -16.07
C THR A 64 9.21 -7.71 -16.85
N SER A 65 9.52 -8.79 -16.12
CA SER A 65 9.54 -10.13 -16.68
C SER A 65 8.15 -10.74 -16.59
N PHE A 66 7.53 -11.00 -17.73
CA PHE A 66 6.20 -11.59 -17.76
C PHE A 66 6.17 -13.09 -17.43
N ASP A 67 7.32 -13.76 -17.50
CA ASP A 67 7.43 -15.18 -17.13
C ASP A 67 7.12 -15.38 -15.64
N TYR A 68 7.38 -14.36 -14.79
CA TYR A 68 6.93 -14.36 -13.40
C TYR A 68 5.43 -14.66 -13.28
N TYR A 69 4.57 -14.03 -14.09
CA TYR A 69 3.13 -14.21 -13.99
C TYR A 69 2.64 -15.58 -14.49
N LEU A 70 3.44 -16.23 -15.34
CA LEU A 70 3.16 -17.58 -15.82
C LEU A 70 3.55 -18.64 -14.77
N GLU A 71 4.60 -18.37 -14.00
CA GLU A 71 5.18 -19.31 -13.04
C GLU A 71 4.70 -19.11 -11.60
N ALA A 72 4.37 -17.87 -11.20
CA ALA A 72 4.16 -17.52 -9.79
C ALA A 72 3.03 -18.32 -9.13
N SER A 73 1.98 -18.67 -9.89
CA SER A 73 0.87 -19.50 -9.38
C SER A 73 1.26 -20.96 -9.12
N GLN A 74 2.34 -21.43 -9.75
CA GLN A 74 2.83 -22.82 -9.69
C GLN A 74 3.88 -23.02 -8.57
N ARG A 75 4.35 -21.95 -7.92
CA ARG A 75 5.34 -22.05 -6.85
C ARG A 75 4.71 -22.64 -5.59
N ASP A 76 5.46 -23.52 -4.92
CA ASP A 76 5.05 -24.12 -3.64
C ASP A 76 4.91 -23.08 -2.53
N ILE A 77 5.81 -22.09 -2.52
CA ILE A 77 5.80 -20.99 -1.56
C ILE A 77 5.52 -19.70 -2.31
N LYS A 78 4.36 -19.11 -2.02
CA LYS A 78 3.97 -17.80 -2.55
C LYS A 78 4.08 -16.77 -1.44
N TRP A 79 4.70 -15.63 -1.74
CA TRP A 79 4.96 -14.60 -0.74
C TRP A 79 3.67 -14.05 -0.11
N TRP A 80 2.57 -14.04 -0.86
CA TRP A 80 1.27 -13.54 -0.39
C TRP A 80 0.61 -14.47 0.62
N ASP A 81 0.94 -15.77 0.61
CA ASP A 81 0.39 -16.75 1.57
C ASP A 81 0.95 -16.52 2.97
N CYS A 82 2.22 -16.12 3.07
CA CYS A 82 2.91 -15.83 4.34
C CYS A 82 2.96 -14.34 4.70
N TYR A 83 2.27 -13.48 3.94
CA TYR A 83 2.31 -12.05 4.15
C TYR A 83 1.57 -11.60 5.42
N SER A 84 2.20 -10.73 6.21
CA SER A 84 1.55 -10.02 7.31
C SER A 84 2.05 -8.59 7.46
N LEU A 85 1.14 -7.62 7.60
CA LEU A 85 1.50 -6.21 7.84
C LEU A 85 2.14 -6.00 9.21
N LYS A 86 1.75 -6.79 10.21
CA LYS A 86 2.30 -6.73 11.56
C LYS A 86 3.80 -7.01 11.58
N GLN A 87 4.28 -7.92 10.73
CA GLN A 87 5.70 -8.26 10.60
C GLN A 87 6.49 -7.23 9.76
N ARG A 88 5.85 -6.16 9.27
CA ARG A 88 6.46 -5.12 8.45
C ARG A 88 6.72 -3.82 9.21
N VAL A 89 6.35 -3.78 10.49
CA VAL A 89 6.67 -2.67 11.40
C VAL A 89 7.87 -3.02 12.27
N GLU A 90 8.48 -2.01 12.87
CA GLU A 90 9.64 -2.22 13.76
C GLU A 90 9.22 -2.78 15.13
N ASP A 91 7.98 -2.52 15.55
CA ASP A 91 7.44 -2.96 16.84
C ASP A 91 6.00 -3.46 16.67
N GLU A 92 5.85 -4.78 16.79
CA GLU A 92 4.56 -5.46 16.66
C GLU A 92 3.55 -5.07 17.76
N LEU A 93 4.00 -4.64 18.94
CA LEU A 93 3.10 -4.17 20.00
C LEU A 93 2.47 -2.83 19.62
N LEU A 94 3.24 -1.94 18.98
CA LEU A 94 2.72 -0.68 18.46
C LEU A 94 1.71 -0.90 17.33
N TYR A 95 1.82 -1.99 16.56
CA TYR A 95 0.78 -2.37 15.61
C TYR A 95 -0.54 -2.73 16.31
N GLU A 96 -0.48 -3.48 17.41
CA GLU A 96 -1.68 -3.81 18.20
C GLU A 96 -2.30 -2.56 18.86
N ASP A 97 -1.48 -1.57 19.23
CA ASP A 97 -1.97 -0.29 19.75
C ASP A 97 -2.83 0.48 18.74
N LEU A 98 -2.68 0.26 17.43
CA LEU A 98 -3.58 0.83 16.42
C LEU A 98 -5.02 0.39 16.64
N ARG A 99 -5.26 -0.82 17.13
CA ARG A 99 -6.61 -1.32 17.43
C ARG A 99 -7.33 -0.46 18.47
N ASN A 100 -6.57 0.09 19.42
CA ASN A 100 -7.08 0.93 20.50
C ASN A 100 -7.22 2.39 20.05
N HIS A 101 -6.21 2.93 19.37
CA HIS A 101 -6.12 4.36 19.06
C HIS A 101 -6.75 4.74 17.72
N PHE A 102 -6.76 3.81 16.75
CA PHE A 102 -7.14 4.03 15.36
C PHE A 102 -7.88 2.78 14.81
N LYS A 103 -8.96 2.36 15.49
CA LYS A 103 -9.72 1.14 15.17
C LYS A 103 -10.09 1.04 13.68
N ASP A 104 -10.53 2.14 13.06
CA ASP A 104 -10.92 2.14 11.66
C ASP A 104 -9.73 1.85 10.74
N LEU A 105 -8.55 2.45 11.02
CA LEU A 105 -7.32 2.13 10.31
C LEU A 105 -6.95 0.66 10.51
N TYR A 106 -7.00 0.14 11.74
CA TYR A 106 -6.67 -1.25 12.02
C TYR A 106 -7.52 -2.22 11.17
N ASN A 107 -8.83 -1.97 11.10
CA ASN A 107 -9.74 -2.75 10.25
C ASN A 107 -9.42 -2.61 8.77
N GLU A 108 -9.03 -1.42 8.29
CA GLU A 108 -8.59 -1.20 6.91
C GLU A 108 -7.32 -1.98 6.57
N LEU A 109 -6.34 -2.01 7.48
CA LEU A 109 -5.10 -2.78 7.32
C LEU A 109 -5.36 -4.29 7.34
N GLU A 110 -6.25 -4.75 8.22
CA GLU A 110 -6.67 -6.16 8.26
C GLU A 110 -7.36 -6.56 6.94
N HIS A 111 -8.22 -5.69 6.40
CA HIS A 111 -8.83 -5.91 5.10
C HIS A 111 -7.80 -5.93 3.96
N ILE A 112 -6.76 -5.10 4.01
CA ILE A 112 -5.65 -5.15 3.04
C ILE A 112 -4.98 -6.52 3.07
N GLU A 113 -4.62 -7.01 4.25
CA GLU A 113 -3.94 -8.31 4.36
C GLU A 113 -4.84 -9.46 3.88
N LYS A 114 -6.09 -9.51 4.36
CA LYS A 114 -7.00 -10.63 4.08
C LYS A 114 -7.55 -10.62 2.66
N HIS A 115 -7.96 -9.47 2.15
CA HIS A 115 -8.65 -9.38 0.87
C HIS A 115 -7.70 -8.95 -0.25
N ILE A 116 -6.91 -7.90 -0.04
CA ILE A 116 -6.07 -7.38 -1.13
C ILE A 116 -4.88 -8.29 -1.39
N VAL A 117 -4.17 -8.71 -0.35
CA VAL A 117 -2.97 -9.55 -0.51
C VAL A 117 -3.33 -11.02 -0.71
N LYS A 118 -4.23 -11.59 0.11
CA LYS A 118 -4.51 -13.04 0.07
C LYS A 118 -5.54 -13.45 -0.98
N GLU A 119 -6.33 -12.53 -1.53
CA GLU A 119 -7.36 -12.86 -2.54
C GLU A 119 -7.16 -12.12 -3.87
N LEU A 120 -7.07 -10.78 -3.85
CA LEU A 120 -6.98 -10.00 -5.09
C LEU A 120 -5.63 -10.09 -5.78
N TYR A 121 -4.52 -10.12 -5.03
CA TYR A 121 -3.19 -10.25 -5.64
C TYR A 121 -3.00 -11.59 -6.39
N PRO A 122 -3.35 -12.77 -5.83
CA PRO A 122 -3.30 -14.03 -6.56
C PRO A 122 -4.18 -14.02 -7.81
N LYS A 123 -5.38 -13.42 -7.69
CA LYS A 123 -6.29 -13.24 -8.83
C LYS A 123 -5.65 -12.36 -9.92
N TYR A 124 -5.04 -11.25 -9.54
CA TYR A 124 -4.31 -10.36 -10.43
C TYR A 124 -3.17 -11.10 -11.15
N VAL A 125 -2.36 -11.87 -10.42
CA VAL A 125 -1.25 -12.65 -10.98
C VAL A 125 -1.77 -13.66 -12.01
N LYS A 126 -2.84 -14.38 -11.70
CA LYS A 126 -3.47 -15.34 -12.61
C LYS A 126 -3.99 -14.65 -13.88
N LEU A 127 -4.77 -13.58 -13.73
CA LEU A 127 -5.32 -12.83 -14.87
C LEU A 127 -4.23 -12.22 -15.75
N MET A 128 -3.13 -11.74 -15.14
CA MET A 128 -1.98 -11.24 -15.88
C MET A 128 -1.31 -12.35 -16.69
N GLY A 129 -1.14 -13.54 -16.11
CA GLY A 129 -0.62 -14.71 -16.83
C GLY A 129 -1.49 -15.11 -18.03
N GLU A 130 -2.82 -15.15 -17.83
CA GLU A 130 -3.78 -15.40 -18.91
C GLU A 130 -3.73 -14.34 -20.01
N LEU A 131 -3.64 -13.06 -19.64
CA LEU A 131 -3.51 -11.95 -20.58
C LEU A 131 -2.21 -12.03 -21.39
N VAL A 132 -1.09 -12.39 -20.75
CA VAL A 132 0.20 -12.59 -21.41
C VAL A 132 0.10 -13.66 -22.51
N LEU A 133 -0.60 -14.77 -22.25
CA LEU A 133 -0.82 -15.82 -23.26
C LEU A 133 -1.67 -15.32 -24.43
N VAL A 134 -2.74 -14.57 -24.15
CA VAL A 134 -3.58 -13.95 -25.20
C VAL A 134 -2.75 -13.02 -26.08
N VAL A 135 -1.96 -12.13 -25.47
CA VAL A 135 -1.10 -11.19 -26.22
C VAL A 135 -0.06 -11.93 -27.04
N ARG A 136 0.63 -12.93 -26.49
CA ARG A 136 1.60 -13.75 -27.24
C ARG A 136 0.97 -14.40 -28.47
N ASN A 137 -0.24 -14.94 -28.33
CA ASN A 137 -0.97 -15.54 -29.45
C ASN A 137 -1.34 -14.50 -30.52
N GLU A 138 -1.78 -13.30 -30.13
CA GLU A 138 -2.10 -12.23 -31.08
C GLU A 138 -0.85 -11.69 -31.79
N ILE A 139 0.28 -11.55 -31.07
CA ILE A 139 1.57 -11.21 -31.69
C ILE A 139 1.96 -12.28 -32.72
N ALA A 140 1.86 -13.57 -32.38
CA ALA A 140 2.23 -14.64 -33.32
C ALA A 140 1.37 -14.66 -34.60
N LYS A 141 0.06 -14.37 -34.47
CA LYS A 141 -0.87 -14.29 -35.60
C LYS A 141 -0.63 -13.08 -36.49
N GLU A 142 -0.52 -11.89 -35.89
CA GLU A 142 -0.47 -10.63 -36.62
C GLU A 142 0.98 -10.29 -37.03
N LEU A 143 1.93 -10.46 -36.13
CA LEU A 143 3.32 -10.03 -36.27
C LEU A 143 4.25 -11.22 -36.53
N SER A 144 3.87 -12.08 -37.48
CA SER A 144 4.62 -13.29 -37.83
C SER A 144 6.08 -13.04 -38.25
N LYS A 145 6.44 -11.80 -38.61
CA LYS A 145 7.82 -11.34 -38.80
C LYS A 145 8.03 -9.96 -38.18
N LEU A 146 8.44 -9.93 -36.91
CA LEU A 146 8.97 -8.70 -36.32
C LEU A 146 10.31 -8.32 -36.97
N PRO A 147 10.65 -7.02 -37.04
CA PRO A 147 12.00 -6.60 -37.39
C PRO A 147 13.01 -7.26 -36.47
N SER A 148 14.14 -7.75 -36.99
CA SER A 148 15.15 -8.51 -36.22
C SER A 148 15.72 -7.76 -35.00
N LYS A 149 15.57 -6.44 -34.95
CA LYS A 149 15.99 -5.59 -33.84
C LYS A 149 14.91 -5.41 -32.77
N ILE A 150 13.69 -5.92 -32.96
CA ILE A 150 12.59 -5.90 -32.01
C ILE A 150 12.38 -7.31 -31.49
N SER A 151 12.38 -7.47 -30.17
CA SER A 151 12.08 -8.74 -29.52
C SER A 151 10.58 -8.90 -29.24
N ASP A 152 10.13 -10.15 -29.14
CA ASP A 152 8.77 -10.48 -28.70
C ASP A 152 8.46 -9.89 -27.32
N LYS A 153 9.47 -9.83 -26.44
CA LYS A 153 9.35 -9.18 -25.13
C LYS A 153 8.96 -7.71 -25.28
N GLU A 154 9.59 -6.97 -26.18
CA GLU A 154 9.30 -5.54 -26.37
C GLU A 154 7.89 -5.31 -26.92
N ALA A 155 7.44 -6.14 -27.87
CA ALA A 155 6.08 -6.09 -28.39
C ALA A 155 5.04 -6.45 -27.31
N LEU A 156 5.30 -7.52 -26.54
CA LEU A 156 4.47 -7.95 -25.40
C LEU A 156 4.36 -6.84 -24.35
N THR A 157 5.49 -6.29 -23.91
CA THR A 157 5.53 -5.20 -22.92
C THR A 157 4.72 -4.01 -23.42
N ALA A 158 4.90 -3.58 -24.68
CA ALA A 158 4.16 -2.45 -25.22
C ALA A 158 2.64 -2.68 -25.24
N ILE A 159 2.18 -3.86 -25.69
CA ILE A 159 0.75 -4.18 -25.72
C ILE A 159 0.17 -4.22 -24.31
N ILE A 160 0.83 -4.89 -23.35
CA ILE A 160 0.34 -4.94 -21.97
C ILE A 160 0.31 -3.53 -21.36
N MET A 161 1.34 -2.71 -21.58
CA MET A 161 1.37 -1.31 -21.13
C MET A 161 0.15 -0.53 -21.67
N MET A 162 -0.14 -0.64 -22.96
CA MET A 162 -1.30 0.00 -23.58
C MET A 162 -2.62 -0.50 -22.99
N VAL A 163 -2.78 -1.83 -22.80
CA VAL A 163 -3.97 -2.43 -22.19
C VAL A 163 -4.17 -1.93 -20.75
N LEU A 164 -3.09 -1.74 -20.00
CA LEU A 164 -3.13 -1.16 -18.65
C LEU A 164 -3.30 0.37 -18.63
N GLY A 165 -3.47 1.01 -19.79
CA GLY A 165 -3.63 2.46 -19.90
C GLY A 165 -2.36 3.26 -19.62
N LYS A 166 -1.17 2.64 -19.70
CA LYS A 166 0.12 3.29 -19.48
C LYS A 166 0.51 4.13 -20.69
N GLY A 167 0.95 5.35 -20.43
CA GLY A 167 1.35 6.30 -21.46
C GLY A 167 2.80 6.11 -21.88
N LYS A 168 3.20 6.80 -22.96
CA LYS A 168 4.59 6.77 -23.47
C LYS A 168 5.67 7.13 -22.44
N GLY A 169 5.30 7.87 -21.38
CA GLY A 169 6.21 8.25 -20.30
C GLY A 169 6.53 7.11 -19.33
N ASP A 170 5.68 6.08 -19.27
CA ASP A 170 5.88 4.90 -18.42
C ASP A 170 6.81 3.86 -19.07
N TRP A 171 6.99 3.95 -20.40
CA TRP A 171 7.81 3.03 -21.17
C TRP A 171 8.59 3.70 -22.33
N PRO A 172 9.35 4.78 -22.07
CA PRO A 172 10.01 5.59 -23.09
C PRO A 172 10.98 4.83 -24.00
N ASN A 173 11.74 3.84 -23.50
CA ASN A 173 12.78 3.22 -24.32
C ASN A 173 12.17 2.28 -25.37
N ILE A 174 11.29 1.38 -24.93
CA ILE A 174 10.52 0.50 -25.79
C ILE A 174 9.65 1.33 -26.75
N TYR A 175 9.00 2.40 -26.28
CA TYR A 175 8.19 3.28 -27.12
C TYR A 175 9.00 3.89 -28.27
N MET A 176 10.13 4.52 -27.96
CA MET A 176 10.99 5.16 -28.96
C MET A 176 11.52 4.16 -29.98
N LYS A 177 11.86 2.95 -29.51
CA LYS A 177 12.31 1.87 -30.39
C LYS A 177 11.20 1.43 -31.34
N LEU A 178 10.00 1.13 -30.84
CA LEU A 178 8.88 0.70 -31.67
C LEU A 178 8.41 1.78 -32.64
N LYS A 179 8.45 3.06 -32.22
CA LYS A 179 8.20 4.21 -33.11
C LYS A 179 9.17 4.23 -34.29
N LYS A 180 10.46 4.03 -34.02
CA LYS A 180 11.51 4.02 -35.06
C LYS A 180 11.26 2.96 -36.15
N TYR A 181 10.64 1.83 -35.80
CA TYR A 181 10.31 0.76 -36.75
C TYR A 181 8.87 0.82 -37.27
N GLY A 182 8.11 1.88 -36.97
CA GLY A 182 6.74 2.05 -37.46
C GLY A 182 5.75 0.99 -36.95
N LEU A 183 5.99 0.43 -35.75
CA LEU A 183 5.16 -0.67 -35.20
C LEU A 183 4.04 -0.19 -34.28
N LEU A 184 4.05 1.07 -33.85
CA LEU A 184 3.14 1.57 -32.82
C LEU A 184 1.67 1.42 -33.22
N ASP A 185 1.28 1.85 -34.42
CA ASP A 185 -0.13 1.80 -34.86
C ASP A 185 -0.68 0.38 -34.87
N ARG A 186 0.15 -0.58 -35.30
CA ARG A 186 -0.23 -1.99 -35.35
C ARG A 186 -0.34 -2.61 -33.96
N LEU A 187 0.60 -2.32 -33.07
CA LEU A 187 0.53 -2.76 -31.68
C LEU A 187 -0.64 -2.13 -30.93
N GLN A 188 -0.97 -0.87 -31.23
CA GLN A 188 -2.13 -0.18 -30.68
C GLN A 188 -3.43 -0.84 -31.11
N LEU A 189 -3.56 -1.24 -32.37
CA LEU A 189 -4.74 -1.98 -32.85
C LEU A 189 -4.89 -3.33 -32.15
N ILE A 190 -3.80 -4.07 -31.94
CA ILE A 190 -3.81 -5.32 -31.16
C ILE A 190 -4.23 -5.03 -29.72
N ALA A 191 -3.63 -4.03 -29.07
CA ALA A 191 -3.95 -3.66 -27.70
C ALA A 191 -5.43 -3.26 -27.55
N SER A 192 -5.99 -2.47 -28.47
CA SER A 192 -7.40 -2.08 -28.44
C SER A 192 -8.34 -3.28 -28.47
N ARG A 193 -8.09 -4.27 -29.35
CA ARG A 193 -8.89 -5.52 -29.38
C ARG A 193 -8.78 -6.29 -28.07
N ILE A 194 -7.58 -6.34 -27.48
CA ILE A 194 -7.32 -7.07 -26.24
C ILE A 194 -7.95 -6.35 -25.04
N SER A 195 -7.99 -5.02 -25.03
CA SER A 195 -8.63 -4.24 -23.95
C SER A 195 -10.13 -4.51 -23.82
N GLU A 196 -10.79 -4.98 -24.89
CA GLU A 196 -12.20 -5.39 -24.87
C GLU A 196 -12.39 -6.84 -24.41
N HIS A 197 -11.31 -7.61 -24.26
CA HIS A 197 -11.36 -8.99 -23.81
C HIS A 197 -11.75 -9.07 -22.33
N GLU A 198 -12.60 -10.02 -21.96
CA GLU A 198 -13.11 -10.21 -20.58
C GLU A 198 -11.97 -10.24 -19.55
N ARG A 199 -10.88 -10.95 -19.86
CA ARG A 199 -9.68 -11.03 -19.00
C ARG A 199 -9.01 -9.69 -18.76
N ALA A 200 -8.91 -8.82 -19.77
CA ALA A 200 -8.32 -7.50 -19.60
C ALA A 200 -9.21 -6.62 -18.72
N LEU A 201 -10.52 -6.65 -18.96
CA LEU A 201 -11.50 -5.90 -18.14
C LEU A 201 -11.48 -6.37 -16.67
N GLU A 202 -11.45 -7.69 -16.45
CA GLU A 202 -11.40 -8.26 -15.10
C GLU A 202 -10.07 -7.93 -14.39
N LEU A 203 -8.95 -7.96 -15.11
CA LEU A 203 -7.63 -7.57 -14.62
C LEU A 203 -7.61 -6.10 -14.19
N LEU A 204 -8.11 -5.20 -15.06
CA LEU A 204 -8.19 -3.77 -14.79
C LEU A 204 -9.06 -3.46 -13.57
N LYS A 205 -10.23 -4.10 -13.47
CA LYS A 205 -11.11 -3.98 -12.30
C LYS A 205 -10.41 -4.47 -11.02
N THR A 206 -9.80 -5.65 -11.06
CA THR A 206 -9.07 -6.21 -9.91
C THR A 206 -7.95 -5.28 -9.46
N ARG A 207 -7.21 -4.71 -10.41
CA ARG A 207 -6.13 -3.75 -10.15
C ARG A 207 -6.67 -2.45 -9.54
N GLU A 208 -7.73 -1.87 -10.10
CA GLU A 208 -8.32 -0.63 -9.58
C GLU A 208 -8.90 -0.82 -8.17
N ASP A 209 -9.61 -1.93 -7.94
CA ASP A 209 -10.14 -2.28 -6.62
C ASP A 209 -8.99 -2.38 -5.59
N ALA A 210 -7.90 -3.07 -5.93
CA ALA A 210 -6.73 -3.15 -5.05
C ALA A 210 -6.06 -1.79 -4.79
N LEU A 211 -5.74 -1.05 -5.86
CA LEU A 211 -5.04 0.22 -5.76
C LEU A 211 -5.85 1.29 -5.01
N SER A 212 -7.17 1.33 -5.20
CA SER A 212 -8.05 2.27 -4.50
C SER A 212 -8.05 2.05 -2.99
N LYS A 213 -8.07 0.80 -2.53
CA LYS A 213 -8.02 0.43 -1.10
C LYS A 213 -6.65 0.72 -0.49
N LEU A 214 -5.57 0.36 -1.18
CA LEU A 214 -4.20 0.67 -0.75
C LEU A 214 -3.97 2.18 -0.65
N ASN A 215 -4.45 2.96 -1.62
CA ASN A 215 -4.38 4.42 -1.59
C ASN A 215 -5.18 5.02 -0.45
N ARG A 216 -6.39 4.50 -0.17
CA ARG A 216 -7.21 4.95 0.96
C ARG A 216 -6.48 4.73 2.29
N ALA A 217 -6.00 3.53 2.56
CA ALA A 217 -5.28 3.24 3.82
C ALA A 217 -4.00 4.07 3.95
N LYS A 218 -3.25 4.25 2.85
CA LYS A 218 -2.06 5.12 2.85
C LYS A 218 -2.41 6.57 3.19
N ARG A 219 -3.49 7.12 2.66
CA ARG A 219 -3.97 8.47 3.02
C ARG A 219 -4.32 8.57 4.50
N HIS A 220 -5.04 7.57 5.03
CA HIS A 220 -5.40 7.53 6.44
C HIS A 220 -4.15 7.50 7.37
N LEU A 221 -3.12 6.71 7.01
CA LEU A 221 -1.84 6.71 7.73
C LEU A 221 -1.15 8.08 7.68
N LEU A 222 -1.13 8.75 6.50
CA LEU A 222 -0.57 10.08 6.35
C LEU A 222 -1.32 11.12 7.21
N GLU A 223 -2.65 11.06 7.26
CA GLU A 223 -3.46 11.91 8.13
C GLU A 223 -3.08 11.74 9.61
N ILE A 224 -2.84 10.49 10.05
CA ILE A 224 -2.40 10.19 11.42
C ILE A 224 -1.01 10.77 11.71
N LEU A 225 -0.06 10.72 10.76
CA LEU A 225 1.26 11.34 10.94
C LEU A 225 1.16 12.85 11.24
N HIS A 226 0.19 13.53 10.64
CA HIS A 226 -0.02 14.97 10.81
C HIS A 226 -0.75 15.35 12.09
N LEU A 227 -1.38 14.40 12.80
CA LEU A 227 -2.00 14.67 14.10
C LEU A 227 -0.95 15.11 15.12
N GLN A 228 -1.31 16.07 15.97
CA GLN A 228 -0.42 16.59 17.01
C GLN A 228 -0.47 15.81 18.32
N LYS A 229 -1.55 15.06 18.56
CA LYS A 229 -1.78 14.31 19.80
C LYS A 229 -2.52 13.01 19.50
N LEU A 230 -2.14 11.96 20.20
CA LEU A 230 -2.86 10.69 20.20
C LEU A 230 -4.27 10.90 20.73
N ARG A 231 -5.29 10.30 20.11
CA ARG A 231 -6.69 10.34 20.58
C ARG A 231 -7.04 9.07 21.38
N GLY A 232 -8.08 9.12 22.21
CA GLY A 232 -8.56 7.97 22.99
C GLY A 232 -7.90 7.76 24.37
N LYS A 233 -8.12 6.60 24.99
CA LYS A 233 -7.40 6.22 26.22
C LYS A 233 -6.05 5.62 25.84
N CYS A 234 -4.98 5.99 26.55
CA CYS A 234 -3.65 5.42 26.35
C CYS A 234 -3.32 4.52 27.55
N PRO A 235 -3.10 3.21 27.33
CA PRO A 235 -2.88 2.25 28.42
C PRO A 235 -1.56 2.51 29.17
N TYR A 236 -0.64 3.26 28.56
CA TYR A 236 0.64 3.63 29.14
C TYR A 236 0.56 4.84 30.09
N CYS A 237 -0.57 5.57 30.10
CA CYS A 237 -0.80 6.61 31.08
C CYS A 237 -1.24 5.97 32.40
N ARG A 238 -0.39 6.05 33.44
CA ARG A 238 -0.77 5.63 34.80
C ARG A 238 -1.96 6.47 35.27
N SER A 239 -3.08 5.82 35.54
CA SER A 239 -4.22 6.38 36.29
C SER A 239 -3.90 6.49 37.77
#